data_AF-A0A1H3CFA5-F1
#
_entry.id   AF-A0A1H3CFA5-F1
#
_cell.length_a   1.000
_cell.length_b   1.000
_cell.length_c   1.000
_cell.angle_alpha   90.00
_cell.angle_beta   90.00
_cell.angle_gamma   90.00
#
_symmetry.space_group_name_H-M   'P 1'
#
loop_
_entity.id
_entity.type
_entity.pdbx_description
1 polymer ?
#
loop_
_entity_poly.entity_id
_entity_poly.type
_entity_poly.pdbx_seq_one_letter_code
_entity_poly.pdbx_strand_id
1 'polypeptide(L)'
;MSQSIAESRAQARTDREVAVRTPAGESTGSVTLPGELFDASANVSLMHQVVVAQLAAARQGTHSTKTRAQVSGTGAKPYRQKGTGRARQGSLRAPQFAGGGVSHGPQPRNYEQKTPKKMKVAALRGALSDRAREDRVHVVSAFVEGDSPSTKSALAVLDALTTAKRVLVVLDRDDVLNWVSLRNAPRVHLIEAGQLNTYDVLVADEVVFTETALAEYVAGPAKGKGAVGHASSDELPDLATHETPGGLPSIAPAEGEGTVETVSAPEATAAPRKGAAKVDAADVTTPAEAAKADPETVGTGDETTEEKA
;
A
#
# COMPACT_ATOMS: atom_id res chain seq x y z
N MET A 1 -36.37 -27.25 -8.55
CA MET A 1 -34.99 -26.72 -8.65
C MET A 1 -34.80 -25.34 -8.01
N SER A 2 -35.75 -24.40 -8.08
CA SER A 2 -35.58 -23.06 -7.47
C SER A 2 -35.64 -23.03 -5.93
N GLN A 3 -36.36 -23.95 -5.29
CA GLN A 3 -36.47 -24.00 -3.82
C GLN A 3 -35.23 -24.64 -3.17
N SER A 4 -34.66 -25.67 -3.79
CA SER A 4 -33.43 -26.33 -3.32
C SER A 4 -32.19 -25.42 -3.36
N ILE A 5 -32.10 -24.47 -4.31
CA ILE A 5 -31.02 -23.45 -4.34
C ILE A 5 -31.21 -22.39 -3.24
N ALA A 6 -32.45 -22.10 -2.87
CA ALA A 6 -32.76 -21.19 -1.77
C ALA A 6 -32.48 -21.86 -0.41
N GLU A 7 -32.79 -23.15 -0.27
CA GLU A 7 -32.49 -23.97 0.91
C GLU A 7 -30.98 -24.21 1.08
N SER A 8 -30.23 -24.44 0.00
CA SER A 8 -28.75 -24.51 0.08
C SER A 8 -28.08 -23.17 0.37
N ARG A 9 -28.76 -22.05 0.07
CA ARG A 9 -28.32 -20.69 0.47
C ARG A 9 -28.53 -20.42 1.97
N ALA A 10 -29.33 -21.24 2.63
CA ALA A 10 -29.66 -21.19 4.04
C ALA A 10 -28.97 -22.32 4.83
N GLN A 11 -27.76 -22.75 4.41
CA GLN A 11 -26.84 -23.38 5.36
C GLN A 11 -26.75 -22.41 6.56
N ALA A 12 -27.16 -22.87 7.75
CA ALA A 12 -27.30 -22.04 8.93
C ALA A 12 -25.97 -21.35 9.24
N ARG A 13 -25.90 -20.07 8.91
CA ARG A 13 -24.74 -19.24 9.23
C ARG A 13 -24.62 -19.23 10.74
N THR A 14 -23.49 -19.70 11.24
CA THR A 14 -23.33 -19.91 12.67
C THR A 14 -22.69 -18.67 13.29
N ASP A 15 -23.34 -18.13 14.32
CA ASP A 15 -22.78 -17.07 15.12
C ASP A 15 -21.55 -17.58 15.89
N ARG A 16 -20.51 -16.77 16.01
CA ARG A 16 -19.26 -17.14 16.70
C ARG A 16 -19.00 -16.23 17.86
N GLU A 17 -18.48 -16.78 18.94
CA GLU A 17 -18.05 -15.97 20.08
C GLU A 17 -16.54 -15.77 20.04
N VAL A 18 -16.10 -14.52 20.19
CA VAL A 18 -14.69 -14.16 20.34
C VAL A 18 -14.51 -13.48 21.68
N ALA A 19 -13.53 -13.94 22.46
CA ALA A 19 -13.18 -13.33 23.73
C ALA A 19 -12.56 -11.94 23.51
N VAL A 20 -13.03 -10.95 24.26
CA VAL A 20 -12.43 -9.62 24.27
C VAL A 20 -11.27 -9.63 25.25
N ARG A 21 -10.11 -9.16 24.79
CA ARG A 21 -8.93 -8.97 25.63
C ARG A 21 -8.76 -7.52 26.03
N THR A 22 -8.37 -7.31 27.29
CA THR A 22 -7.91 -6.02 27.79
C THR A 22 -6.44 -5.79 27.47
N PRO A 23 -5.96 -4.54 27.55
CA PRO A 23 -4.54 -4.23 27.48
C PRO A 23 -3.70 -4.95 28.56
N ALA A 24 -4.28 -5.26 29.73
CA ALA A 24 -3.65 -6.11 30.75
C ALA A 24 -3.52 -7.60 30.37
N GLY A 25 -4.11 -8.03 29.25
CA GLY A 25 -4.10 -9.42 28.77
C GLY A 25 -5.18 -10.32 29.38
N GLU A 26 -6.10 -9.74 30.16
CA GLU A 26 -7.22 -10.47 30.76
C GLU A 26 -8.41 -10.54 29.79
N SER A 27 -9.19 -11.62 29.87
CA SER A 27 -10.43 -11.75 29.08
C SER A 27 -11.60 -11.17 29.86
N THR A 28 -12.12 -10.01 29.44
CA THR A 28 -13.21 -9.31 30.16
C THR A 28 -14.61 -9.70 29.72
N GLY A 29 -14.77 -10.37 28.57
CA GLY A 29 -16.06 -10.83 28.06
C GLY A 29 -15.95 -11.58 26.73
N SER A 30 -17.09 -11.96 26.14
CA SER A 30 -17.18 -12.46 24.77
C SER A 30 -18.10 -11.57 23.93
N VAL A 31 -17.75 -11.37 22.66
CA VAL A 31 -18.58 -10.68 21.67
C VAL A 31 -19.00 -11.67 20.60
N THR A 32 -20.28 -11.65 20.27
CA THR A 32 -20.86 -12.48 19.21
C THR A 32 -20.63 -11.83 17.84
N LEU A 33 -19.90 -12.53 16.97
CA LEU A 33 -19.77 -12.26 15.56
C LEU A 33 -20.99 -12.83 14.81
N PRO A 34 -21.81 -11.99 14.15
CA PRO A 34 -22.97 -12.46 13.41
C PRO A 34 -22.55 -13.33 12.22
N GLY A 35 -23.10 -14.54 12.13
CA GLY A 35 -22.83 -15.46 11.04
C GLY A 35 -23.17 -14.86 9.67
N GLU A 36 -24.10 -13.91 9.60
CA GLU A 36 -24.44 -13.21 8.36
C GLU A 36 -23.27 -12.47 7.69
N LEU A 37 -22.34 -11.97 8.52
CA LEU A 37 -21.19 -11.18 8.11
C LEU A 37 -19.90 -12.02 8.11
N PHE A 38 -19.75 -12.90 9.09
CA PHE A 38 -18.52 -13.67 9.36
C PHE A 38 -18.61 -15.16 9.01
N ASP A 39 -19.72 -15.63 8.42
CA ASP A 39 -19.85 -17.01 7.90
C ASP A 39 -20.40 -17.05 6.47
N ALA A 40 -19.89 -16.17 5.61
CA ALA A 40 -20.12 -16.20 4.17
C ALA A 40 -19.16 -17.16 3.45
N SER A 41 -19.61 -17.83 2.39
CA SER A 41 -18.74 -18.67 1.55
C SER A 41 -17.68 -17.81 0.85
N ALA A 42 -16.40 -18.15 1.00
CA ALA A 42 -15.31 -17.44 0.35
C ALA A 42 -15.26 -17.79 -1.15
N ASN A 43 -15.65 -16.84 -2.01
CA ASN A 43 -15.54 -16.99 -3.47
C ASN A 43 -14.26 -16.33 -3.98
N VAL A 44 -13.25 -17.14 -4.28
CA VAL A 44 -11.91 -16.69 -4.70
C VAL A 44 -11.95 -15.84 -5.98
N SER A 45 -12.75 -16.21 -6.98
CA SER A 45 -12.84 -15.45 -8.24
C SER A 45 -13.43 -14.06 -8.03
N LEU A 46 -14.45 -13.96 -7.16
CA LEU A 46 -15.07 -12.69 -6.80
C LEU A 46 -14.11 -11.82 -5.99
N MET A 47 -13.40 -12.39 -5.02
CA MET A 47 -12.38 -11.67 -4.24
C MET A 47 -11.25 -11.15 -5.14
N HIS A 48 -10.74 -11.99 -6.04
CA HIS A 48 -9.73 -11.61 -7.03
C HIS A 48 -10.20 -10.41 -7.87
N GLN A 49 -11.41 -10.46 -8.42
CA GLN A 49 -11.93 -9.36 -9.25
C GLN A 49 -12.03 -8.04 -8.47
N VAL A 50 -12.50 -8.07 -7.22
CA VAL A 50 -12.61 -6.88 -6.37
C VAL A 50 -11.23 -6.32 -6.03
N VAL A 51 -10.27 -7.18 -5.67
CA VAL A 51 -8.90 -6.76 -5.35
C VAL A 51 -8.21 -6.16 -6.57
N VAL A 52 -8.31 -6.79 -7.74
CA VAL A 52 -7.75 -6.24 -8.99
C VAL A 52 -8.36 -4.89 -9.31
N ALA A 53 -9.67 -4.73 -9.14
CA ALA A 53 -10.34 -3.44 -9.35
C ALA A 53 -9.86 -2.36 -8.36
N GLN A 54 -9.64 -2.72 -7.08
CA GLN A 54 -9.11 -1.81 -6.06
C GLN A 54 -7.67 -1.37 -6.38
N LEU A 55 -6.80 -2.32 -6.74
CA LEU A 55 -5.42 -2.04 -7.15
C LEU A 55 -5.36 -1.22 -8.45
N ALA A 56 -6.26 -1.48 -9.40
CA ALA A 56 -6.37 -0.70 -10.62
C ALA A 56 -6.81 0.74 -10.34
N ALA A 57 -7.73 0.96 -9.40
CA ALA A 57 -8.14 2.30 -8.99
C ALA A 57 -7.02 3.06 -8.24
N ALA A 58 -6.19 2.37 -7.46
CA ALA A 58 -5.03 2.97 -6.79
C ALA A 58 -3.90 3.36 -7.76
N ARG A 59 -3.84 2.73 -8.94
CA ARG A 59 -2.80 2.98 -9.94
C ARG A 59 -2.94 4.36 -10.58
N GLN A 60 -1.95 5.21 -10.37
CA GLN A 60 -1.86 6.51 -11.02
C GLN A 60 -1.52 6.39 -12.51
N GLY A 61 -2.31 7.08 -13.34
CA GLY A 61 -2.18 7.10 -14.80
C GLY A 61 -1.21 8.14 -15.36
N THR A 62 -0.21 8.57 -14.61
CA THR A 62 0.66 9.73 -14.91
C THR A 62 1.80 9.40 -15.88
N HIS A 63 1.51 8.64 -16.94
CA HIS A 63 2.46 8.29 -17.99
C HIS A 63 2.07 8.99 -19.29
N SER A 64 3.00 9.67 -19.94
CA SER A 64 2.74 10.36 -21.20
C SER A 64 3.96 10.31 -22.10
N THR A 65 3.72 10.17 -23.40
CA THR A 65 4.73 10.28 -24.45
C THR A 65 4.27 11.26 -25.50
N LYS A 66 5.23 11.97 -26.08
CA LYS A 66 4.94 12.91 -27.17
C LYS A 66 4.70 12.13 -28.45
N THR A 67 3.50 12.27 -28.98
CA THR A 67 3.17 11.84 -30.33
C THR A 67 3.92 12.69 -31.35
N ARG A 68 3.95 12.24 -32.62
CA ARG A 68 4.56 12.99 -33.73
C ARG A 68 4.15 14.47 -33.79
N ALA A 69 2.90 14.79 -33.43
CA ALA A 69 2.37 16.15 -33.46
C ALA A 69 2.92 17.03 -32.31
N GLN A 70 3.25 16.41 -31.17
CA GLN A 70 3.70 17.11 -29.95
C GLN A 70 5.22 17.25 -29.87
N VAL A 71 5.97 16.50 -30.67
CA VAL A 71 7.44 16.62 -30.74
C VAL A 71 7.82 17.93 -31.42
N SER A 72 8.80 18.63 -30.85
CA SER A 72 9.36 19.88 -31.38
C SER A 72 10.13 19.63 -32.68
N GLY A 73 10.02 20.55 -33.64
CA GLY A 73 10.75 20.50 -34.90
C GLY A 73 10.05 21.26 -36.01
N THR A 74 10.59 21.19 -37.23
CA THR A 74 9.94 21.80 -38.40
C THR A 74 8.77 20.95 -38.91
N GLY A 75 7.67 21.61 -39.29
CA GLY A 75 6.54 20.99 -40.00
C GLY A 75 6.75 20.94 -41.52
N ALA A 76 7.83 21.56 -42.01
CA ALA A 76 8.16 21.59 -43.41
C ALA A 76 8.70 20.24 -43.89
N LYS A 77 8.40 19.94 -45.15
CA LYS A 77 8.93 18.76 -45.81
C LYS A 77 10.44 18.89 -46.00
N PRO A 78 11.26 17.87 -45.66
CA PRO A 78 12.72 18.05 -45.67
C PRO A 78 13.33 18.26 -47.06
N TYR A 79 12.71 17.69 -48.10
CA TYR A 79 13.16 17.83 -49.49
C TYR A 79 12.02 17.51 -50.47
N ARG A 80 12.25 17.83 -51.76
CA ARG A 80 11.32 17.60 -52.88
C ARG A 80 10.85 16.13 -52.96
N GLN A 81 9.62 15.91 -53.46
CA GLN A 81 8.96 14.59 -53.51
C GLN A 81 9.69 13.56 -54.39
N LYS A 82 10.40 13.99 -55.44
CA LYS A 82 11.13 13.15 -56.39
C LYS A 82 12.44 13.81 -56.79
N GLY A 83 13.39 13.04 -57.33
CA GLY A 83 14.65 13.53 -57.90
C GLY A 83 15.82 13.68 -56.92
N THR A 84 15.72 13.21 -55.68
CA THR A 84 16.80 13.29 -54.68
C THR A 84 17.58 11.99 -54.48
N GLY A 85 17.11 10.86 -55.04
CA GLY A 85 17.71 9.53 -54.83
C GLY A 85 17.49 8.93 -53.42
N ARG A 86 16.92 9.70 -52.48
CA ARG A 86 16.62 9.26 -51.10
C ARG A 86 15.20 8.71 -50.98
N ALA A 87 14.93 7.95 -49.92
CA ALA A 87 13.58 7.51 -49.56
C ALA A 87 12.61 8.71 -49.42
N ARG A 88 11.31 8.52 -49.65
CA ARG A 88 10.35 9.62 -49.54
C ARG A 88 10.04 9.93 -48.08
N GLN A 89 10.17 11.20 -47.68
CA GLN A 89 9.95 11.62 -46.30
C GLN A 89 9.04 12.86 -46.24
N GLY A 90 8.05 12.80 -45.36
CA GLY A 90 7.10 13.89 -45.14
C GLY A 90 7.47 14.83 -43.99
N SER A 91 8.19 14.32 -42.98
CA SER A 91 8.65 15.10 -41.82
C SER A 91 9.82 14.37 -41.15
N LEU A 92 10.72 15.11 -40.51
CA LEU A 92 11.80 14.56 -39.67
C LEU A 92 11.29 14.09 -38.30
N ARG A 93 10.07 14.46 -37.91
CA ARG A 93 9.46 14.06 -36.62
C ARG A 93 8.76 12.69 -36.68
N ALA A 94 8.89 11.99 -37.80
CA ALA A 94 8.21 10.71 -37.99
C ALA A 94 8.84 9.61 -37.11
N PRO A 95 8.07 8.60 -36.66
CA PRO A 95 8.50 7.64 -35.64
C PRO A 95 9.75 6.82 -35.99
N GLN A 96 10.00 6.59 -37.28
CA GLN A 96 11.18 5.85 -37.74
C GLN A 96 12.49 6.65 -37.64
N PHE A 97 12.42 7.96 -37.40
CA PHE A 97 13.61 8.80 -37.21
C PHE A 97 14.01 8.86 -35.74
N ALA A 98 15.32 8.98 -35.50
CA ALA A 98 15.84 9.32 -34.18
C ALA A 98 15.29 10.69 -33.73
N GLY A 99 14.78 10.76 -32.50
CA GLY A 99 14.10 11.96 -31.98
C GLY A 99 12.70 12.19 -32.56
N GLY A 100 12.16 11.25 -33.35
CA GLY A 100 10.78 11.24 -33.81
C GLY A 100 9.78 10.99 -32.67
N GLY A 101 8.50 11.27 -32.94
CA GLY A 101 7.43 10.99 -31.96
C GLY A 101 7.09 9.51 -31.86
N VAL A 102 6.59 9.09 -30.70
CA VAL A 102 6.18 7.69 -30.47
C VAL A 102 4.80 7.44 -31.07
N SER A 103 4.63 6.35 -31.85
CA SER A 103 3.34 6.00 -32.47
C SER A 103 2.32 5.48 -31.45
N HIS A 104 2.63 4.37 -30.78
CA HIS A 104 1.79 3.73 -29.78
C HIS A 104 2.47 3.80 -28.42
N GLY A 105 2.61 5.02 -27.92
CA GLY A 105 3.22 5.27 -26.64
C GLY A 105 2.20 5.34 -25.49
N PRO A 106 2.67 5.24 -24.24
CA PRO A 106 1.85 5.46 -23.06
C PRO A 106 1.18 6.84 -23.11
N GLN A 107 -0.11 6.90 -22.78
CA GLN A 107 -0.91 8.13 -22.66
C GLN A 107 -1.63 8.16 -21.32
N PRO A 108 -1.84 9.34 -20.70
CA PRO A 108 -2.52 9.41 -19.42
C PRO A 108 -3.92 8.84 -19.52
N ARG A 109 -4.24 7.88 -18.66
CA ARG A 109 -5.54 7.20 -18.64
C ARG A 109 -5.97 6.83 -17.23
N ASN A 110 -7.27 6.75 -17.03
CA ASN A 110 -7.84 6.18 -15.81
C ASN A 110 -7.86 4.64 -15.91
N TYR A 111 -7.45 3.96 -14.84
CA TYR A 111 -7.43 2.50 -14.70
C TYR A 111 -8.63 1.95 -13.91
N GLU A 112 -9.50 2.82 -13.39
CA GLU A 112 -10.65 2.46 -12.57
C GLU A 112 -11.61 1.50 -13.30
N GLN A 113 -11.99 0.42 -12.61
CA GLN A 113 -12.95 -0.57 -13.09
C GLN A 113 -14.21 -0.53 -12.22
N LYS A 114 -15.36 -0.28 -12.84
CA LYS A 114 -16.65 -0.23 -12.13
C LYS A 114 -17.03 -1.61 -11.61
N THR A 115 -17.03 -1.77 -10.30
CA THR A 115 -17.43 -3.01 -9.62
C THR A 115 -18.76 -2.81 -8.88
N PRO A 116 -19.79 -3.65 -9.10
CA PRO A 116 -21.06 -3.56 -8.42
C PRO A 116 -20.94 -3.57 -6.89
N LYS A 117 -21.77 -2.76 -6.20
CA LYS A 117 -21.74 -2.63 -4.72
C LYS A 117 -21.91 -3.97 -4.00
N LYS A 118 -22.84 -4.81 -4.47
CA LYS A 118 -23.10 -6.14 -3.89
C LYS A 118 -21.89 -7.07 -3.99
N MET A 119 -21.08 -6.93 -5.05
CA MET A 119 -19.85 -7.72 -5.18
C MET A 119 -18.79 -7.27 -4.18
N LYS A 120 -18.61 -5.96 -3.99
CA LYS A 120 -17.67 -5.43 -2.97
C LYS A 120 -18.02 -5.93 -1.56
N VAL A 121 -19.30 -5.85 -1.20
CA VAL A 121 -19.80 -6.32 0.11
C VAL A 121 -19.62 -7.84 0.25
N ALA A 122 -19.95 -8.62 -0.79
CA ALA A 122 -19.78 -10.07 -0.76
C ALA A 122 -18.31 -10.48 -0.63
N ALA A 123 -17.39 -9.76 -1.30
CA ALA A 123 -15.95 -10.02 -1.22
C ALA A 123 -15.41 -9.77 0.18
N LEU A 124 -15.78 -8.63 0.78
CA LEU A 124 -15.36 -8.28 2.14
C LEU A 124 -15.87 -9.29 3.17
N ARG A 125 -17.16 -9.65 3.10
CA ARG A 125 -17.74 -10.69 3.97
C ARG A 125 -17.02 -12.03 3.80
N GLY A 126 -16.77 -12.44 2.56
CA GLY A 126 -16.01 -13.66 2.27
C GLY A 126 -14.60 -13.66 2.88
N ALA A 127 -13.88 -12.53 2.78
CA ALA A 127 -12.54 -12.38 3.35
C ALA A 127 -12.53 -12.39 4.89
N LEU A 128 -13.47 -11.68 5.53
CA LEU A 128 -13.60 -11.70 6.99
C LEU A 128 -14.05 -13.07 7.50
N SER A 129 -14.90 -13.76 6.76
CA SER A 129 -15.35 -15.12 7.12
C SER A 129 -14.22 -16.14 7.05
N ASP A 130 -13.30 -15.97 6.10
CA ASP A 130 -12.09 -16.78 5.98
C ASP A 130 -11.19 -16.59 7.23
N ARG A 131 -10.91 -15.33 7.61
CA ARG A 131 -10.14 -15.02 8.83
C ARG A 131 -10.83 -15.51 10.10
N ALA A 132 -12.16 -15.35 10.18
CA ALA A 132 -12.92 -15.83 11.33
C ALA A 132 -12.91 -17.36 11.44
N ARG A 133 -12.83 -18.11 10.32
CA ARG A 133 -12.79 -19.60 10.32
C ARG A 133 -11.47 -20.15 10.82
N GLU A 134 -10.41 -19.37 10.70
CA GLU A 134 -9.08 -19.72 11.17
C GLU A 134 -8.80 -19.18 12.59
N ASP A 135 -9.81 -18.62 13.26
CA ASP A 135 -9.68 -17.96 14.58
C ASP A 135 -8.67 -16.79 14.59
N ARG A 136 -8.51 -16.12 13.45
CA ARG A 136 -7.56 -15.00 13.20
C ARG A 136 -8.19 -13.62 13.33
N VAL A 137 -9.37 -13.57 13.96
CA VAL A 137 -10.08 -12.34 14.28
C VAL A 137 -10.04 -12.17 15.79
N HIS A 138 -9.42 -11.09 16.25
CA HIS A 138 -9.29 -10.77 17.66
C HIS A 138 -10.05 -9.48 17.99
N VAL A 139 -10.60 -9.41 19.20
CA VAL A 139 -11.30 -8.24 19.69
C VAL A 139 -10.61 -7.73 20.95
N VAL A 140 -10.35 -6.43 20.99
CA VAL A 140 -9.66 -5.75 22.09
C VAL A 140 -10.52 -4.59 22.55
N SER A 141 -10.56 -4.31 23.85
CA SER A 141 -11.27 -3.13 24.34
C SER A 141 -10.52 -1.82 24.01
N ALA A 142 -9.22 -1.76 24.30
CA ALA A 142 -8.32 -0.67 23.96
C ALA A 142 -6.85 -1.14 23.90
N PHE A 143 -5.98 -0.43 23.17
CA PHE A 143 -4.55 -0.76 23.11
C PHE A 143 -3.71 -0.01 24.15
N VAL A 144 -4.21 1.09 24.69
CA VAL A 144 -3.51 1.93 25.66
C VAL A 144 -4.39 2.14 26.89
N GLU A 145 -3.82 1.95 28.08
CA GLU A 145 -4.44 2.31 29.35
C GLU A 145 -4.05 3.77 29.69
N GLY A 146 -4.96 4.72 29.47
CA GLY A 146 -4.81 6.13 29.86
C GLY A 146 -5.00 7.14 28.72
N ASP A 147 -4.86 8.43 29.06
CA ASP A 147 -5.15 9.55 28.16
C ASP A 147 -3.97 9.95 27.25
N SER A 148 -2.85 9.23 27.32
CA SER A 148 -1.62 9.58 26.59
C SER A 148 -1.23 8.49 25.58
N PRO A 149 -0.93 8.84 24.32
CA PRO A 149 -0.55 7.87 23.30
C PRO A 149 0.83 7.26 23.59
N SER A 150 0.93 5.94 23.48
CA SER A 150 2.18 5.20 23.72
C SER A 150 2.28 3.99 22.80
N THR A 151 3.24 4.03 21.88
CA THR A 151 3.53 2.92 20.96
C THR A 151 4.05 1.70 21.70
N LYS A 152 4.80 1.89 22.80
CA LYS A 152 5.39 0.78 23.55
C LYS A 152 4.33 -0.08 24.23
N SER A 153 3.32 0.53 24.86
CA SER A 153 2.21 -0.22 25.47
C SER A 153 1.37 -0.88 24.40
N ALA A 154 1.01 -0.15 23.34
CA ALA A 154 0.19 -0.70 22.25
C ALA A 154 0.86 -1.90 21.55
N LEU A 155 2.18 -1.86 21.35
CA LEU A 155 2.93 -3.00 20.82
C LEU A 155 3.00 -4.17 21.79
N ALA A 156 3.11 -3.94 23.10
CA ALA A 156 3.11 -5.02 24.08
C ALA A 156 1.78 -5.78 24.08
N VAL A 157 0.65 -5.05 23.99
CA VAL A 157 -0.68 -5.65 23.83
C VAL A 157 -0.77 -6.44 22.54
N LEU A 158 -0.28 -5.87 21.42
CA LEU A 158 -0.30 -6.53 20.13
C LEU A 158 0.57 -7.80 20.12
N ASP A 159 1.76 -7.77 20.70
CA ASP A 159 2.67 -8.92 20.79
C ASP A 159 2.14 -10.03 21.71
N ALA A 160 1.33 -9.67 22.72
CA ALA A 160 0.62 -10.64 23.55
C ALA A 160 -0.58 -11.28 22.83
N LEU A 161 -1.18 -10.57 21.87
CA LEU A 161 -2.28 -11.08 21.04
C LEU A 161 -1.78 -11.98 19.93
N THR A 162 -0.75 -11.52 19.21
CA THR A 162 -0.35 -12.08 17.93
C THR A 162 1.15 -12.02 17.70
N THR A 163 1.66 -13.04 17.00
CA THR A 163 3.03 -13.09 16.47
C THR A 163 3.06 -12.96 14.94
N ALA A 164 1.93 -12.60 14.32
CA ALA A 164 1.82 -12.48 12.89
C ALA A 164 2.69 -11.36 12.29
N LYS A 165 3.09 -11.55 11.03
CA LYS A 165 3.97 -10.60 10.33
C LYS A 165 3.23 -9.34 9.88
N ARG A 166 1.95 -9.47 9.53
CA ARG A 166 1.10 -8.34 9.10
C ARG A 166 -0.22 -8.40 9.85
N VAL A 167 -0.52 -7.33 10.58
CA VAL A 167 -1.75 -7.22 11.35
C VAL A 167 -2.56 -6.04 10.83
N LEU A 168 -3.83 -6.27 10.56
CA LEU A 168 -4.79 -5.21 10.29
C LEU A 168 -5.46 -4.84 11.61
N VAL A 169 -5.31 -3.60 12.03
CA VAL A 169 -6.02 -3.07 13.20
C VAL A 169 -7.13 -2.16 12.71
N VAL A 170 -8.36 -2.48 13.10
CA VAL A 170 -9.56 -1.73 12.76
C VAL A 170 -9.99 -0.92 13.97
N LEU A 171 -10.00 0.39 13.82
CA LEU A 171 -10.35 1.37 14.84
C LEU A 171 -11.63 2.11 14.47
N ASP A 172 -12.24 2.73 15.48
CA ASP A 172 -13.24 3.76 15.27
C ASP A 172 -12.57 5.07 14.83
N ARG A 173 -13.31 5.95 14.15
CA ARG A 173 -12.79 7.23 13.64
C ARG A 173 -12.30 8.14 14.76
N ASP A 174 -13.01 8.17 15.88
CA ASP A 174 -12.76 9.10 16.97
C ASP A 174 -11.65 8.60 17.92
N ASP A 175 -11.13 7.39 17.70
CA ASP A 175 -10.08 6.77 18.51
C ASP A 175 -8.67 7.23 18.09
N VAL A 176 -8.40 8.51 18.32
CA VAL A 176 -7.13 9.16 17.98
C VAL A 176 -5.96 8.59 18.79
N LEU A 177 -6.20 8.20 20.05
CA LEU A 177 -5.16 7.70 20.94
C LEU A 177 -4.57 6.38 20.42
N ASN A 178 -5.40 5.42 20.05
CA ASN A 178 -4.93 4.15 19.50
C ASN A 178 -4.33 4.35 18.10
N TRP A 179 -4.89 5.26 17.29
CA TRP A 179 -4.36 5.59 15.97
C TRP A 179 -2.93 6.13 16.04
N VAL A 180 -2.69 7.15 16.87
CA VAL A 180 -1.35 7.75 17.03
C VAL A 180 -0.36 6.75 17.64
N SER A 181 -0.83 5.88 18.53
CA SER A 181 0.03 4.87 19.18
C SER A 181 0.52 3.81 18.21
N LEU A 182 -0.31 3.36 17.25
CA LEU A 182 0.00 2.25 16.35
C LEU A 182 0.53 2.66 14.96
N ARG A 183 0.30 3.91 14.49
CA ARG A 183 0.62 4.33 13.11
C ARG A 183 2.09 4.17 12.69
N ASN A 184 3.01 4.11 13.65
CA ASN A 184 4.44 3.98 13.39
C ASN A 184 4.91 2.51 13.30
N ALA A 185 4.06 1.54 13.65
CA ALA A 185 4.45 0.14 13.69
C ALA A 185 4.50 -0.47 12.26
N PRO A 186 5.66 -0.94 11.76
CA PRO A 186 5.80 -1.38 10.37
C PRO A 186 4.95 -2.60 9.97
N ARG A 187 4.60 -3.44 10.95
CA ARG A 187 3.76 -4.64 10.76
C ARG A 187 2.27 -4.36 10.83
N VAL A 188 1.87 -3.17 11.24
CA VAL A 188 0.47 -2.80 11.47
C VAL A 188 -0.03 -1.93 10.35
N HIS A 189 -1.17 -2.29 9.79
CA HIS A 189 -1.95 -1.41 8.93
C HIS A 189 -3.20 -0.97 9.70
N LEU A 190 -3.46 0.34 9.75
CA LEU A 190 -4.59 0.91 10.47
C LEU A 190 -5.69 1.30 9.48
N ILE A 191 -6.93 0.95 9.82
CA ILE A 191 -8.11 1.31 9.04
C ILE A 191 -9.25 1.70 9.98
N GLU A 192 -10.02 2.71 9.58
CA GLU A 192 -11.32 3.04 10.18
C GLU A 192 -12.37 1.99 9.79
N ALA A 193 -13.25 1.58 10.71
CA ALA A 193 -14.30 0.58 10.44
C ALA A 193 -15.14 0.90 9.17
N GLY A 194 -15.44 2.18 8.91
CA GLY A 194 -16.15 2.64 7.72
C GLY A 194 -15.39 2.49 6.39
N GLN A 195 -14.05 2.39 6.42
CA GLN A 195 -13.19 2.24 5.23
C GLN A 195 -12.68 0.81 5.03
N LEU A 196 -13.19 -0.16 5.80
CA LEU A 196 -12.77 -1.54 5.72
C LEU A 196 -12.98 -2.11 4.31
N ASN A 197 -11.91 -2.67 3.74
CA ASN A 197 -11.90 -3.13 2.36
C ASN A 197 -11.31 -4.55 2.22
N THR A 198 -11.52 -5.17 1.05
CA THR A 198 -11.14 -6.57 0.83
C THR A 198 -9.63 -6.75 0.70
N TYR A 199 -8.91 -5.81 0.09
CA TYR A 199 -7.47 -5.92 -0.11
C TYR A 199 -6.72 -5.98 1.23
N ASP A 200 -7.02 -5.06 2.14
CA ASP A 200 -6.29 -4.94 3.39
C ASP A 200 -6.53 -6.13 4.32
N VAL A 201 -7.76 -6.69 4.33
CA VAL A 201 -8.08 -7.93 5.06
C VAL A 201 -7.30 -9.14 4.50
N LEU A 202 -7.12 -9.21 3.17
CA LEU A 202 -6.41 -10.32 2.54
C LEU A 202 -4.88 -10.22 2.68
N VAL A 203 -4.34 -9.00 2.69
CA VAL A 203 -2.90 -8.76 2.91
C VAL A 203 -2.52 -9.08 4.36
N ALA A 204 -3.40 -8.76 5.30
CA ALA A 204 -3.19 -9.06 6.70
C ALA A 204 -3.33 -10.55 7.00
N ASP A 205 -2.44 -11.00 7.87
CA ASP A 205 -2.49 -12.34 8.45
C ASP A 205 -3.60 -12.37 9.49
N GLU A 206 -3.60 -11.43 10.42
CA GLU A 206 -4.60 -11.36 11.49
C GLU A 206 -5.31 -10.00 11.50
N VAL A 207 -6.57 -10.01 11.93
CA VAL A 207 -7.41 -8.83 12.00
C VAL A 207 -7.79 -8.59 13.45
N VAL A 208 -7.46 -7.41 13.97
CA VAL A 208 -7.77 -7.00 15.34
C VAL A 208 -8.77 -5.86 15.28
N PHE A 209 -9.93 -6.03 15.90
CA PHE A 209 -10.95 -4.99 16.05
C PHE A 209 -10.91 -4.42 17.46
N THR A 210 -11.18 -3.11 17.58
CA THR A 210 -11.69 -2.60 18.86
C THR A 210 -13.17 -2.97 19.02
N GLU A 211 -13.63 -3.11 20.27
CA GLU A 211 -15.05 -3.39 20.54
C GLU A 211 -15.97 -2.35 19.87
N THR A 212 -15.59 -1.07 19.93
CA THR A 212 -16.33 0.04 19.32
C THR A 212 -16.38 -0.09 17.79
N ALA A 213 -15.24 -0.36 17.15
CA ALA A 213 -15.16 -0.55 15.71
C ALA A 213 -15.97 -1.76 15.22
N LEU A 214 -15.96 -2.86 16.00
CA LEU A 214 -16.75 -4.05 15.68
C LEU A 214 -18.25 -3.76 15.78
N ALA A 215 -18.67 -3.06 16.83
CA ALA A 215 -20.07 -2.66 17.01
C ALA A 215 -20.56 -1.75 15.86
N GLU A 216 -19.75 -0.77 15.47
CA GLU A 216 -20.04 0.11 14.33
C GLU A 216 -20.14 -0.70 13.01
N TYR A 217 -19.19 -1.60 12.76
CA TYR A 217 -19.19 -2.42 11.56
C TYR A 217 -20.44 -3.32 11.47
N VAL A 218 -20.85 -3.91 12.59
CA VAL A 218 -22.05 -4.77 12.67
C VAL A 218 -23.33 -3.96 12.50
N ALA A 219 -23.41 -2.76 13.09
CA ALA A 219 -24.54 -1.85 12.92
C ALA A 219 -24.70 -1.42 11.44
N GLY A 220 -23.57 -1.29 10.73
CA GLY A 220 -23.52 -0.92 9.33
C GLY A 220 -23.82 0.57 9.08
N PRO A 221 -23.83 1.02 7.81
CA PRO A 221 -24.01 2.43 7.50
C PRO A 221 -25.40 2.92 7.93
N ALA A 222 -25.44 4.06 8.64
CA ALA A 222 -26.67 4.70 9.08
C ALA A 222 -27.66 4.87 7.90
N LYS A 223 -28.86 4.31 8.01
CA LYS A 223 -29.91 4.41 6.99
C LYS A 223 -30.80 5.62 7.30
N GLY A 224 -30.69 6.70 6.50
CA GLY A 224 -31.57 7.86 6.64
C GLY A 224 -31.13 9.08 5.83
N LYS A 225 -32.03 10.07 5.68
CA LYS A 225 -31.83 11.31 4.90
C LYS A 225 -30.82 12.31 5.51
N GLY A 226 -30.14 11.91 6.58
CA GLY A 226 -29.04 12.63 7.24
C GLY A 226 -27.72 11.84 7.30
N ALA A 227 -27.61 10.73 6.57
CA ALA A 227 -26.39 9.94 6.45
C ALA A 227 -25.40 10.60 5.46
N VAL A 228 -25.05 11.85 5.73
CA VAL A 228 -23.79 12.42 5.28
C VAL A 228 -22.82 12.09 6.41
N GLY A 229 -21.71 11.41 6.10
CA GLY A 229 -20.68 11.17 7.11
C GLY A 229 -20.31 12.47 7.81
N HIS A 230 -20.02 12.40 9.11
CA HIS A 230 -19.47 13.49 9.93
C HIS A 230 -18.05 13.85 9.44
N ALA A 231 -17.96 14.37 8.22
CA ALA A 231 -16.77 14.97 7.66
C ALA A 231 -17.21 15.97 6.59
N SER A 232 -17.76 17.10 7.04
CA SER A 232 -17.36 18.36 6.42
C SER A 232 -15.92 18.62 6.83
N SER A 233 -15.09 19.03 5.88
CA SER A 233 -13.70 19.45 6.04
C SER A 233 -13.47 20.58 7.07
N ASP A 234 -14.54 21.13 7.63
CA ASP A 234 -14.55 22.22 8.60
C ASP A 234 -14.44 21.75 10.07
N GLU A 235 -14.49 20.45 10.35
CA GLU A 235 -14.45 19.89 11.73
C GLU A 235 -13.18 19.07 12.04
N LEU A 236 -12.16 19.12 11.19
CA LEU A 236 -10.82 18.67 11.58
C LEU A 236 -10.19 19.75 12.47
N PRO A 237 -9.73 19.46 13.70
CA PRO A 237 -9.00 20.43 14.49
C PRO A 237 -7.73 20.85 13.72
N ASP A 238 -7.56 22.16 13.55
CA ASP A 238 -6.43 22.76 12.86
C ASP A 238 -5.13 22.41 13.61
N LEU A 239 -4.37 21.46 13.07
CA LEU A 239 -3.09 21.02 13.62
C LEU A 239 -1.98 22.09 13.48
N ALA A 240 -2.29 23.29 12.97
CA ALA A 240 -1.36 24.41 12.85
C ALA A 240 -1.52 25.49 13.94
N THR A 241 -2.50 25.40 14.87
CA THR A 241 -2.68 26.42 15.91
C THR A 241 -2.08 26.00 17.25
N HIS A 242 -1.04 26.69 17.71
CA HIS A 242 -0.35 26.45 18.98
C HIS A 242 -0.99 27.10 20.21
N GLU A 243 -2.24 27.57 20.13
CA GLU A 243 -2.84 28.34 21.22
C GLU A 243 -4.15 27.72 21.71
N THR A 244 -4.06 26.99 22.82
CA THR A 244 -5.22 26.67 23.66
C THR A 244 -5.33 27.72 24.77
N PRO A 245 -6.48 28.39 24.95
CA PRO A 245 -6.66 29.34 26.06
C PRO A 245 -6.78 28.57 27.38
N GLY A 246 -5.83 28.76 28.31
CA GLY A 246 -5.95 28.29 29.69
C GLY A 246 -4.85 27.36 30.23
N GLY A 247 -3.76 27.12 29.50
CA GLY A 247 -2.59 26.38 30.01
C GLY A 247 -1.51 27.31 30.58
N LEU A 248 -0.91 26.94 31.73
CA LEU A 248 0.20 27.66 32.38
C LEU A 248 1.30 28.05 31.38
N PRO A 249 1.80 29.30 31.40
CA PRO A 249 2.80 29.75 30.43
C PRO A 249 4.09 28.95 30.58
N SER A 250 4.55 28.39 29.45
CA SER A 250 5.90 27.88 29.29
C SER A 250 6.90 28.99 29.65
N ILE A 251 7.83 28.70 30.56
CA ILE A 251 8.92 29.61 30.92
C ILE A 251 9.68 29.97 29.64
N ALA A 252 9.64 31.26 29.30
CA ALA A 252 10.46 31.82 28.25
C ALA A 252 11.95 31.62 28.59
N PRO A 253 12.83 31.39 27.61
CA PRO A 253 14.27 31.36 27.86
C PRO A 253 14.69 32.72 28.43
N ALA A 254 15.36 32.69 29.58
CA ALA A 254 15.83 33.90 30.25
C ALA A 254 16.84 34.65 29.36
N GLU A 255 16.50 35.86 28.95
CA GLU A 255 17.47 36.86 28.53
C GLU A 255 18.22 37.31 29.78
N GLY A 256 19.41 36.74 29.99
CA GLY A 256 20.33 37.14 31.04
C GLY A 256 21.60 37.69 30.42
N GLU A 257 21.85 38.98 30.62
CA GLU A 257 23.17 39.59 30.45
C GLU A 257 24.17 38.87 31.36
N GLY A 258 25.10 38.13 30.75
CA GLY A 258 26.13 37.39 31.44
C GLY A 258 27.42 37.43 30.64
N THR A 259 28.30 38.36 31.00
CA THR A 259 29.67 38.50 30.54
C THR A 259 30.42 37.17 30.59
N VAL A 260 30.99 36.73 29.46
CA VAL A 260 32.08 35.76 29.45
C VAL A 260 33.18 36.27 28.54
N GLU A 261 34.36 36.44 29.14
CA GLU A 261 35.53 37.09 28.61
C GLU A 261 36.09 36.39 27.37
N THR A 262 36.42 37.21 26.36
CA THR A 262 37.26 36.85 25.23
C THR A 262 38.72 36.67 25.66
N VAL A 263 39.30 35.50 25.40
CA VAL A 263 40.76 35.35 25.32
C VAL A 263 41.14 35.07 23.87
N SER A 264 42.02 35.93 23.36
CA SER A 264 42.49 36.02 21.99
C SER A 264 43.78 35.22 21.76
N ALA A 265 43.83 34.51 20.62
CA ALA A 265 45.00 34.27 19.74
C ALA A 265 46.18 33.40 20.25
N PRO A 266 47.03 32.77 19.37
CA PRO A 266 47.30 33.21 18.00
C PRO A 266 47.41 32.16 16.87
N GLU A 267 47.30 32.77 15.70
CA GLU A 267 47.55 32.37 14.31
C GLU A 267 48.95 31.77 14.07
N ALA A 268 49.01 30.75 13.20
CA ALA A 268 50.27 30.25 12.60
C ALA A 268 50.16 30.25 11.06
N THR A 269 50.90 31.20 10.51
CA THR A 269 51.37 31.56 9.16
C THR A 269 51.53 30.45 8.11
N ALA A 270 51.24 30.81 6.85
CA ALA A 270 51.44 30.03 5.63
C ALA A 270 52.85 30.16 4.99
N ALA A 271 53.25 29.14 4.19
CA ALA A 271 53.87 29.21 2.83
C ALA A 271 54.87 28.01 2.54
N PRO A 272 55.39 27.79 1.30
CA PRO A 272 54.73 27.19 0.11
C PRO A 272 55.59 26.10 -0.64
N ARG A 273 55.15 25.67 -1.84
CA ARG A 273 55.85 24.93 -2.97
C ARG A 273 55.66 23.40 -2.96
N LYS A 274 55.48 22.64 -4.06
CA LYS A 274 55.63 22.72 -5.53
C LYS A 274 54.72 21.59 -6.10
N GLY A 275 53.95 21.75 -7.18
CA GLY A 275 54.43 21.45 -8.55
C GLY A 275 53.95 20.09 -9.09
N ALA A 276 52.93 20.14 -9.95
CA ALA A 276 52.60 19.27 -11.10
C ALA A 276 52.66 17.72 -10.99
N ALA A 277 51.53 17.06 -11.29
CA ALA A 277 51.44 16.08 -12.39
C ALA A 277 49.97 15.80 -12.75
N LYS A 278 49.63 16.09 -14.02
CA LYS A 278 48.46 15.59 -14.75
C LYS A 278 48.69 14.11 -15.04
N VAL A 279 47.68 13.26 -14.89
CA VAL A 279 47.59 12.02 -15.67
C VAL A 279 46.14 11.83 -16.10
N ASP A 280 45.99 11.67 -17.41
CA ASP A 280 44.75 11.67 -18.18
C ASP A 280 43.91 10.40 -18.00
N ALA A 281 42.66 10.52 -18.44
CA ALA A 281 41.69 9.46 -18.61
C ALA A 281 42.18 8.37 -19.58
N ALA A 282 42.02 7.10 -19.19
CA ALA A 282 41.95 5.98 -20.10
C ALA A 282 41.09 4.84 -19.52
N ASP A 283 40.04 4.52 -20.27
CA ASP A 283 39.41 3.22 -20.48
C ASP A 283 38.81 2.44 -19.29
N VAL A 284 37.47 2.43 -19.22
CA VAL A 284 36.67 1.39 -18.54
C VAL A 284 35.89 0.63 -19.61
N THR A 285 36.52 -0.39 -20.18
CA THR A 285 35.85 -1.45 -20.94
C THR A 285 35.35 -2.55 -20.01
N THR A 286 34.08 -2.88 -20.21
CA THR A 286 33.27 -3.94 -19.60
C THR A 286 33.90 -5.33 -19.80
N PRO A 287 33.77 -6.28 -18.84
CA PRO A 287 33.90 -7.70 -19.16
C PRO A 287 32.50 -8.32 -19.33
N ALA A 288 32.25 -8.78 -20.56
CA ALA A 288 31.16 -9.67 -20.92
C ALA A 288 31.49 -11.12 -20.52
N GLU A 289 30.50 -11.77 -19.90
CA GLU A 289 29.98 -13.11 -20.18
C GLU A 289 30.90 -14.12 -20.91
N ALA A 290 31.27 -15.20 -20.20
CA ALA A 290 31.81 -16.42 -20.79
C ALA A 290 31.24 -17.66 -20.07
N ALA A 291 30.13 -18.20 -20.59
CA ALA A 291 29.67 -19.55 -20.29
C ALA A 291 30.35 -20.52 -21.27
N LYS A 292 31.14 -21.44 -20.73
CA LYS A 292 31.81 -22.52 -21.46
C LYS A 292 30.84 -23.70 -21.63
N ALA A 293 30.68 -24.15 -22.87
CA ALA A 293 30.03 -25.41 -23.21
C ALA A 293 31.12 -26.47 -23.42
N ASP A 294 30.99 -27.61 -22.74
CA ASP A 294 31.76 -28.83 -22.98
C ASP A 294 30.95 -29.79 -23.89
N PRO A 295 31.54 -30.42 -24.92
CA PRO A 295 30.88 -31.43 -25.73
C PRO A 295 31.45 -32.83 -25.41
N GLU A 296 30.64 -33.73 -24.85
CA GLU A 296 30.97 -35.16 -24.82
C GLU A 296 29.76 -36.05 -25.17
N THR A 297 29.96 -36.80 -26.26
CA THR A 297 29.62 -38.22 -26.51
C THR A 297 28.14 -38.67 -26.49
N VAL A 298 27.53 -38.67 -27.69
CA VAL A 298 26.40 -39.56 -28.02
C VAL A 298 26.97 -40.84 -28.63
N GLY A 299 26.93 -41.92 -27.86
CA GLY A 299 27.21 -43.28 -28.32
C GLY A 299 25.98 -43.91 -28.94
N THR A 300 26.06 -44.20 -30.24
CA THR A 300 25.16 -45.07 -30.99
C THR A 300 25.40 -46.53 -30.56
N GLY A 301 24.36 -47.22 -30.12
CA GLY A 301 24.44 -48.61 -29.68
C GLY A 301 23.12 -49.36 -29.77
N ASP A 302 23.04 -50.16 -30.83
CA ASP A 302 22.27 -51.40 -31.05
C ASP A 302 20.74 -51.40 -31.15
N GLU A 303 20.29 -51.70 -32.39
CA GLU A 303 18.97 -52.15 -32.79
C GLU A 303 18.70 -53.57 -32.25
N THR A 304 17.55 -53.74 -31.60
CA THR A 304 17.01 -55.02 -31.17
C THR A 304 16.31 -55.74 -32.33
N THR A 305 16.77 -56.96 -32.59
CA THR A 305 16.21 -57.95 -33.51
C THR A 305 14.83 -58.44 -33.05
N GLU A 306 13.90 -58.57 -34.01
CA GLU A 306 12.63 -59.31 -33.87
C GLU A 306 12.87 -60.82 -33.69
N GLU A 307 12.14 -61.47 -32.76
CA GLU A 307 11.53 -62.79 -33.01
C GLU A 307 10.31 -63.03 -32.10
N LYS A 308 9.19 -63.44 -32.71
CA LYS A 308 7.90 -63.79 -32.08
C LYS A 308 7.84 -65.30 -31.78
N ALA A 309 7.54 -65.67 -30.54
CA ALA A 309 6.68 -66.80 -30.13
C ALA A 309 6.51 -66.78 -28.61
#